data_AF-A0AAU9ZZL6-F1
#
_entry.id   AF-A0AAU9ZZL6-F1
#
_cell.length_a   1.000
_cell.length_b   1.000
_cell.length_c   1.000
_cell.angle_alpha   90.00
_cell.angle_beta   90.00
_cell.angle_gamma   90.00
#
_symmetry.space_group_name_H-M   'P 1'
#
loop_
_entity.id
_entity.type
_entity.pdbx_description
1 polymer ?
#
loop_
_entity_poly.entity_id
_entity_poly.type
_entity_poly.pdbx_seq_one_letter_code
_entity_poly.pdbx_strand_id
1 'polypeptide(L)'
;MFFSRVMCIIFSFLLYSGDLFLYILSDFSALFSESAFIKSLIYRRPTVCGMYNRLGICSREYFPVCGTNRRTYINKCIFCIAYRESRGSINLARYGKC
;
A
#
# COMPACT_ATOMS: atom_id res chain seq x y z
N MET A 1 -18.10 -6.66 -0.99
CA MET A 1 -19.07 -7.70 -1.39
C MET A 1 -18.36 -9.06 -1.47
N PHE A 2 -17.77 -9.54 -0.37
CA PHE A 2 -17.09 -10.84 -0.26
C PHE A 2 -17.41 -11.52 1.09
N PHE A 3 -18.48 -11.07 1.75
CA PHE A 3 -18.95 -11.54 3.04
C PHE A 3 -20.20 -12.38 2.79
N SER A 4 -20.07 -13.70 2.72
CA SER A 4 -21.23 -14.56 3.03
C SER A 4 -20.92 -16.06 3.19
N ARG A 5 -19.82 -16.60 2.65
CA ARG A 5 -19.63 -18.07 2.63
C ARG A 5 -18.70 -18.61 3.72
N VAL A 6 -17.86 -17.76 4.32
CA VAL A 6 -16.85 -18.17 5.31
C VAL A 6 -17.45 -18.30 6.72
N MET A 7 -18.55 -17.62 7.00
CA MET A 7 -19.15 -17.57 8.34
C MET A 7 -19.84 -18.88 8.77
N CYS A 8 -20.32 -19.69 7.80
CA CYS A 8 -20.97 -20.98 8.12
C CYS A 8 -19.98 -22.08 8.52
N ILE A 9 -18.75 -22.05 8.01
CA ILE A 9 -17.74 -23.10 8.27
C ILE A 9 -17.17 -22.94 9.68
N ILE A 10 -17.12 -21.69 10.17
CA ILE A 10 -16.62 -21.33 11.51
C ILE A 10 -17.53 -21.90 12.61
N PHE A 11 -18.85 -21.95 12.41
CA PHE A 11 -19.78 -22.41 13.44
C PHE A 11 -19.69 -23.93 13.71
N SER A 12 -19.41 -24.72 12.67
CA SER A 12 -19.33 -26.18 12.77
C SER A 12 -18.05 -26.68 13.46
N PHE A 13 -17.00 -25.87 13.47
CA PHE A 13 -15.70 -26.23 14.06
C PHE A 13 -15.57 -25.85 15.55
N LEU A 14 -16.46 -25.01 16.09
CA LEU A 14 -16.42 -24.52 17.48
C LEU A 14 -16.81 -25.56 18.54
N LEU A 15 -17.22 -26.77 18.14
CA LEU A 15 -17.60 -27.84 19.07
C LEU A 15 -16.52 -28.91 19.30
N TYR A 16 -15.41 -28.95 18.53
CA TYR A 16 -14.62 -30.18 18.44
C TYR A 16 -13.31 -30.30 19.23
N SER A 17 -12.57 -29.25 19.62
CA SER A 17 -11.22 -29.54 20.20
C SER A 17 -10.57 -28.36 20.94
N GLY A 18 -10.91 -28.21 22.22
CA GLY A 18 -10.46 -27.13 23.11
C GLY A 18 -8.94 -27.00 23.34
N ASP A 19 -8.10 -27.98 22.98
CA ASP A 19 -6.65 -27.93 23.27
C ASP A 19 -5.78 -27.49 22.08
N LEU A 20 -6.29 -27.49 20.85
CA LEU A 20 -5.56 -26.98 19.67
C LEU A 20 -5.60 -25.45 19.59
N PHE A 21 -6.53 -24.82 20.31
CA PHE A 21 -6.88 -23.40 20.18
C PHE A 21 -5.75 -22.45 20.61
N LEU A 22 -4.96 -22.82 21.63
CA LEU A 22 -3.89 -21.97 22.14
C LEU A 22 -2.70 -21.86 21.17
N TYR A 23 -2.37 -22.94 20.45
CA TYR A 23 -1.32 -22.96 19.43
C TYR A 23 -1.68 -22.09 18.22
N ILE A 24 -2.95 -22.11 17.81
CA ILE A 24 -3.43 -21.30 16.69
C ILE A 24 -3.39 -19.80 17.03
N LEU A 25 -3.67 -19.40 18.28
CA LEU A 25 -3.59 -17.99 18.69
C LEU A 25 -2.16 -17.42 18.69
N SER A 26 -1.16 -18.23 19.05
CA SER A 26 0.25 -17.83 18.95
C SER A 26 0.69 -17.62 17.50
N ASP A 27 0.28 -18.48 16.58
CA ASP A 27 0.61 -18.35 15.15
C ASP A 27 -0.18 -17.22 14.45
N PHE A 28 -1.41 -16.95 14.90
CA PHE A 28 -2.20 -15.82 14.39
C PHE A 28 -1.58 -14.45 14.70
N SER A 29 -0.82 -14.32 15.79
CA SER A 29 -0.09 -13.07 16.11
C SER A 29 1.04 -12.78 15.11
N ALA A 30 1.69 -13.83 14.59
CA ALA A 30 2.70 -13.73 13.55
C ALA A 30 2.09 -13.36 12.19
N LEU A 31 0.89 -13.85 11.87
CA LEU A 31 0.17 -13.57 10.62
C LEU A 31 -0.52 -12.20 10.58
N PHE A 32 -0.84 -11.56 11.71
CA PHE A 32 -1.46 -10.24 11.72
C PHE A 32 -0.46 -9.11 11.38
N SER A 33 0.82 -9.31 11.71
CA SER A 33 1.91 -8.39 11.35
C SER A 33 2.10 -8.26 9.83
N GLU A 34 1.79 -9.32 9.08
CA GLU A 34 1.93 -9.33 7.62
C GLU A 34 1.02 -8.31 6.94
N SER A 35 -0.16 -7.99 7.49
CA SER A 35 -1.05 -7.01 6.85
C SER A 35 -0.62 -5.55 7.05
N ALA A 36 0.12 -5.22 8.12
CA ALA A 36 0.65 -3.87 8.35
C ALA A 36 2.00 -3.67 7.66
N PHE A 37 2.88 -4.68 7.72
CA PHE A 37 4.18 -4.65 7.08
C PHE A 37 4.07 -4.76 5.55
N ILE A 38 3.23 -5.65 5.02
CA ILE A 38 3.03 -5.76 3.56
C ILE A 38 2.28 -4.52 3.02
N LYS A 39 1.34 -3.93 3.77
CA LYS A 39 0.76 -2.64 3.38
C LYS A 39 1.84 -1.57 3.28
N SER A 40 2.80 -1.48 4.19
CA SER A 40 3.91 -0.51 4.08
C SER A 40 4.83 -0.77 2.87
N LEU A 41 5.04 -2.03 2.49
CA LEU A 41 5.82 -2.41 1.31
C LEU A 41 5.08 -2.11 -0.01
N ILE A 42 3.75 -2.23 -0.02
CA ILE A 42 2.90 -1.90 -1.17
C ILE A 42 2.67 -0.39 -1.27
N TYR A 43 2.47 0.32 -0.15
CA TYR A 43 2.26 1.77 -0.11
C TYR A 43 3.55 2.57 -0.35
N ARG A 44 4.73 1.98 -0.12
CA ARG A 44 6.01 2.65 -0.37
C ARG A 44 6.14 3.08 -1.82
N ARG A 45 5.65 2.28 -2.78
CA ARG A 45 5.64 2.61 -4.21
C ARG A 45 4.28 3.17 -4.60
N PRO A 46 4.19 4.45 -5.01
CA PRO A 46 3.02 4.92 -5.73
C PRO A 46 2.85 4.00 -6.95
N THR A 47 1.75 3.25 -7.02
CA THR A 47 1.43 2.37 -8.16
C THR A 47 1.47 3.15 -9.49
N VAL A 48 1.19 4.45 -9.42
CA VAL A 48 1.34 5.46 -10.47
C VAL A 48 2.75 5.53 -11.07
N CYS A 49 3.82 5.31 -10.30
CA CYS A 49 5.19 5.42 -10.80
C CYS A 49 5.67 4.18 -11.59
N GLY A 50 4.91 3.09 -11.59
CA GLY A 50 5.17 1.95 -12.46
C GLY A 50 4.97 2.25 -13.94
N MET A 51 4.12 3.24 -14.26
CA MET A 51 3.72 3.58 -15.62
C MET A 51 4.67 4.57 -16.31
N TYR A 52 5.54 5.26 -15.56
CA TYR A 52 6.42 6.30 -16.09
C TYR A 52 7.85 5.80 -16.36
N ASN A 53 8.39 6.18 -17.52
CA ASN A 53 9.73 5.80 -17.96
C ASN A 53 10.81 6.35 -17.02
N ARG A 54 11.86 5.54 -16.76
CA ARG A 54 13.04 5.95 -15.97
C ARG A 54 13.89 6.99 -16.68
N LEU A 55 13.77 7.10 -18.01
CA LEU A 55 14.59 7.98 -18.85
C LEU A 55 14.31 9.48 -18.68
N GLY A 56 13.41 9.87 -17.77
CA GLY A 56 13.11 11.27 -17.49
C GLY A 56 12.25 11.97 -18.55
N ILE A 57 11.73 11.20 -19.51
CA ILE A 57 10.87 11.72 -20.58
C ILE A 57 9.44 11.83 -20.04
N CYS A 58 8.97 13.07 -19.87
CA CYS A 58 7.62 13.38 -19.40
C CYS A 58 6.88 14.30 -20.38
N SER A 59 5.57 14.10 -20.49
CA SER A 59 4.69 15.07 -21.15
C SER A 59 4.74 16.42 -20.41
N ARG A 60 4.44 17.51 -21.12
CA ARG A 60 4.35 18.87 -20.55
C ARG A 60 2.94 19.20 -20.03
N GLU A 61 2.14 18.18 -19.76
CA GLU A 61 0.79 18.35 -19.23
C GLU A 61 0.86 18.90 -17.81
N TYR A 62 -0.06 19.83 -17.51
CA TYR A 62 -0.15 20.50 -16.22
C TYR A 62 -1.19 19.83 -15.33
N PHE A 63 -0.75 18.85 -14.54
CA PHE A 63 -1.57 18.13 -13.58
C PHE A 63 -0.87 18.07 -12.23
N PRO A 64 -0.84 19.19 -11.48
CA PRO A 64 0.04 19.34 -10.35
C PRO A 64 -0.27 18.33 -9.24
N VAL A 65 0.78 17.93 -8.51
CA VAL A 65 0.66 17.07 -7.34
C VAL A 65 1.53 17.57 -6.20
N CYS A 66 1.08 17.34 -4.96
CA CYS A 66 1.78 17.70 -3.75
C CYS A 66 2.49 16.46 -3.17
N GLY A 67 3.81 16.55 -2.95
CA GLY A 67 4.57 15.54 -2.25
C GLY A 67 4.54 15.72 -0.73
N THR A 68 4.86 14.68 0.04
CA THR A 68 5.01 14.75 1.51
C THR A 68 6.10 15.71 1.97
N ASN A 69 7.03 16.05 1.09
CA ASN A 69 8.05 17.08 1.28
C ASN A 69 7.53 18.51 1.07
N ARG A 70 6.21 18.71 0.96
CA ARG A 70 5.56 20.01 0.70
C ARG A 70 6.01 20.70 -0.59
N ARG A 71 6.54 19.94 -1.55
CA ARG A 71 6.85 20.46 -2.89
C ARG A 71 5.74 20.10 -3.87
N THR A 72 5.37 21.08 -4.67
CA THR A 72 4.45 20.90 -5.79
C THR A 72 5.23 20.45 -7.03
N TYR A 73 4.81 19.36 -7.64
CA TYR A 73 5.34 18.84 -8.89
C TYR A 73 4.34 19.11 -10.01
N ILE A 74 4.82 19.56 -11.17
CA ILE A 74 3.97 20.00 -12.29
C ILE A 74 3.07 18.88 -12.83
N ASN A 75 3.54 17.63 -12.75
CA ASN A 75 2.76 16.44 -13.05
C ASN A 75 3.27 15.22 -12.31
N LYS A 76 2.49 14.13 -12.38
CA LYS A 76 2.82 12.84 -11.76
C LYS A 76 4.13 12.24 -12.29
N CYS A 77 4.48 12.46 -13.56
CA CYS A 77 5.71 11.95 -14.15
C CYS A 77 6.94 12.57 -13.49
N ILE A 78 6.97 13.90 -13.35
CA ILE A 78 8.04 14.63 -12.66
C ILE A 78 8.10 14.25 -11.18
N PHE A 79 6.96 14.08 -10.51
CA PHE A 79 6.92 13.54 -9.15
C PHE A 79 7.57 12.14 -9.07
N CYS A 80 7.31 11.25 -10.03
CA CYS A 80 7.85 9.89 -10.03
C CYS A 80 9.37 9.85 -10.28
N ILE A 81 9.93 10.81 -11.01
CA ILE A 81 11.39 10.98 -11.13
C ILE A 81 11.96 11.35 -9.76
N ALA A 82 11.42 12.40 -9.13
CA ALA A 82 11.87 12.83 -7.81
C ALA A 82 11.70 11.72 -6.75
N TYR A 83 10.61 10.95 -6.82
CA TYR A 83 10.34 9.80 -5.95
C TYR A 83 11.45 8.76 -6.04
N ARG A 84 11.93 8.48 -7.27
CA ARG A 84 13.03 7.53 -7.51
C ARG A 84 14.36 8.08 -7.03
N GLU A 85 14.66 9.33 -7.32
CA GLU A 85 15.88 10.01 -6.86
C GLU A 85 15.96 10.00 -5.32
N SER A 86 14.83 10.19 -4.67
CA SER A 86 14.74 10.18 -3.21
C SER A 86 14.70 8.77 -2.60
N ARG A 87 14.79 7.71 -3.43
CA ARG A 87 14.68 6.29 -3.03
C ARG A 87 13.38 5.96 -2.28
N GLY A 88 12.30 6.64 -2.65
CA GLY A 88 10.98 6.47 -2.03
C GLY A 88 10.82 7.14 -0.66
N SER A 89 11.69 8.09 -0.33
CA SER A 89 11.54 8.92 0.88
C SER A 89 10.42 9.97 0.79
N ILE A 90 10.03 10.36 -0.43
CA ILE A 90 8.87 11.23 -0.67
C ILE A 90 7.70 10.37 -1.11
N ASN A 91 6.50 10.66 -0.62
CA ASN A 91 5.26 10.01 -1.06
C ASN A 91 4.30 11.06 -1.61
N LEU A 92 3.25 10.62 -2.29
CA LEU A 92 2.20 11.50 -2.76
C LEU A 92 1.36 11.92 -1.55
N ALA A 93 1.26 13.23 -1.28
CA ALA A 93 0.42 13.77 -0.21
C ALA A 93 -1.00 14.05 -0.72
N ARG A 94 -1.13 14.79 -1.83
CA ARG A 94 -2.42 15.17 -2.41
C ARG A 94 -2.30 15.46 -3.91
N TYR A 95 -3.39 15.29 -4.65
CA TYR A 95 -3.51 15.85 -6.01
C TYR A 95 -3.72 17.37 -5.95
N GLY A 96 -3.21 18.10 -6.93
CA GLY A 96 -3.17 19.56 -6.94
C GLY A 96 -1.89 20.12 -6.31
N LYS A 97 -1.84 21.44 -6.19
CA LYS A 97 -0.71 22.12 -5.53
C LYS A 97 -0.72 21.85 -4.01
N CYS A 98 0.48 21.85 -3.43
CA CYS A 98 0.67 22.31 -2.07
C CYS A 98 0.39 23.82 -2.06
#